data_AF-X0UPY4-F1
#
_entry.id   AF-X0UPY4-F1
#
_cell.length_a   1.000
_cell.length_b   1.000
_cell.length_c   1.000
_cell.angle_alpha   90.00
_cell.angle_beta   90.00
_cell.angle_gamma   90.00
#
_symmetry.space_group_name_H-M   'P 1'
#
loop_
_entity.id
_entity.type
_entity.pdbx_description
1 polymer ?
#
loop_
_entity_poly.entity_id
_entity_poly.type
_entity_poly.pdbx_seq_one_letter_code
_entity_poly.pdbx_strand_id
1 'polypeptide(L)'
;ESYKKIQKQGFRLEGAKDIVTAIQAEHLALTSIAYLKAIVELLEQGSGSRGSHLVLAGDGVEIHSDIINKTTGKPLKFKPENQALRNSILRIRYDPQATELFTCENIPVRQTPADSKAFEPAWRDFRQGKIYKS
;
A
#
# COMPACT_ATOMS: atom_id res chain seq x y z
N GLU A 1 2.74 -17.53 -4.36
CA GLU A 1 3.28 -18.59 -5.24
C GLU A 1 3.46 -18.16 -6.71
N SER A 2 2.53 -17.40 -7.29
CA SER A 2 2.53 -17.01 -8.70
C SER A 2 3.84 -16.38 -9.19
N TYR A 3 4.45 -15.45 -8.44
CA TYR A 3 5.70 -14.79 -8.85
C TYR A 3 6.91 -15.75 -8.95
N LYS A 4 7.09 -16.65 -7.96
CA LYS A 4 8.18 -17.64 -7.99
C LYS A 4 8.05 -18.58 -9.20
N LYS A 5 6.81 -18.91 -9.59
CA LYS A 5 6.54 -19.71 -10.79
C LYS A 5 6.91 -18.95 -12.06
N ILE A 6 6.53 -17.66 -12.16
CA ILE A 6 6.90 -16.78 -13.28
C ILE A 6 8.43 -16.70 -13.41
N GLN A 7 9.16 -16.47 -12.31
CA GLN A 7 10.63 -16.42 -12.31
C GLN A 7 11.27 -17.73 -12.79
N LYS A 8 10.70 -18.88 -12.45
CA LYS A 8 11.26 -20.20 -12.80
C LYS A 8 10.89 -20.65 -14.22
N GLN A 9 9.68 -20.35 -14.67
CA GLN A 9 9.09 -20.94 -15.88
C GLN A 9 8.88 -19.93 -17.01
N GLY A 10 8.95 -18.62 -16.71
CA GLY A 10 8.62 -17.56 -17.63
C GLY A 10 7.16 -17.58 -18.07
N PHE A 11 6.87 -16.85 -19.15
CA PHE A 11 5.60 -16.88 -19.85
C PHE A 11 5.76 -17.57 -21.20
N ARG A 12 4.74 -18.31 -21.61
CA ARG A 12 4.59 -18.72 -23.01
C ARG A 12 4.01 -17.54 -23.77
N LEU A 13 4.70 -17.08 -24.81
CA LEU A 13 4.27 -15.98 -25.67
C LEU A 13 3.79 -16.54 -27.01
N GLU A 14 2.73 -15.95 -27.57
CA GLU A 14 2.23 -16.30 -28.90
C GLU A 14 2.79 -15.34 -29.97
N GLY A 15 3.16 -14.12 -29.57
CA GLY A 15 3.87 -13.18 -30.43
C GLY A 15 4.49 -12.00 -29.70
N ALA A 16 5.17 -11.13 -30.45
CA ALA A 16 5.92 -9.99 -29.89
C ALA A 16 5.04 -8.99 -29.11
N LYS A 17 3.74 -8.92 -29.40
CA LYS A 17 2.79 -8.04 -28.68
C LYS A 17 2.54 -8.51 -27.24
N ASP A 18 2.72 -9.79 -26.95
CA ASP A 18 2.46 -10.37 -25.62
C ASP A 18 3.56 -10.04 -24.61
N ILE A 19 4.74 -9.60 -25.09
CA ILE A 19 5.88 -9.25 -24.24
C ILE A 19 5.49 -8.17 -23.22
N VAL A 20 4.72 -7.16 -23.66
CA VAL A 20 4.28 -6.07 -22.77
C VAL A 20 3.38 -6.61 -21.66
N THR A 21 2.41 -7.46 -22.01
CA THR A 21 1.50 -8.09 -21.05
C THR A 21 2.24 -9.00 -20.08
N ALA A 22 3.22 -9.76 -20.56
CA ALA A 22 4.05 -10.63 -19.72
C ALA A 22 4.85 -9.84 -18.67
N ILE A 23 5.51 -8.75 -19.08
CA ILE A 23 6.24 -7.86 -18.16
C ILE A 23 5.29 -7.23 -17.13
N GLN A 24 4.11 -6.76 -17.57
CA GLN A 24 3.11 -6.22 -16.67
C GLN A 24 2.63 -7.25 -15.64
N ALA A 25 2.36 -8.48 -16.09
CA ALA A 25 1.94 -9.57 -15.21
C ALA A 25 3.01 -9.94 -14.18
N GLU A 26 4.29 -9.94 -14.58
CA GLU A 26 5.42 -10.16 -13.68
C GLU A 26 5.49 -9.06 -12.60
N HIS A 27 5.47 -7.79 -13.01
CA HIS A 27 5.52 -6.66 -12.09
C HIS A 27 4.31 -6.61 -11.16
N LEU A 28 3.11 -6.94 -11.67
CA LEU A 28 1.91 -7.02 -10.85
C LEU A 28 2.00 -8.14 -9.81
N ALA A 29 2.55 -9.30 -10.19
CA ALA A 29 2.78 -10.40 -9.27
C ALA A 29 3.79 -10.02 -8.18
N LEU A 30 4.89 -9.34 -8.52
CA LEU A 30 5.86 -8.85 -7.54
C LEU A 30 5.25 -7.79 -6.61
N THR A 31 4.53 -6.82 -7.18
CA THR A 31 3.86 -5.75 -6.42
C THR A 31 2.81 -6.31 -5.46
N SER A 32 2.10 -7.37 -5.86
CA SER A 32 1.15 -8.05 -4.98
C SER A 32 1.83 -8.61 -3.73
N ILE A 33 3.06 -9.15 -3.87
CA ILE A 33 3.85 -9.61 -2.72
C ILE A 33 4.20 -8.44 -1.80
N ALA A 34 4.66 -7.31 -2.37
CA ALA A 34 4.97 -6.11 -1.59
C ALA A 34 3.75 -5.62 -0.79
N TYR A 35 2.57 -5.62 -1.42
CA TYR A 35 1.33 -5.15 -0.80
C TYR A 35 0.86 -6.08 0.32
N LEU A 36 0.93 -7.40 0.12
CA LEU A 36 0.63 -8.38 1.17
C LEU A 36 1.60 -8.26 2.33
N LYS A 37 2.90 -8.10 2.07
CA LYS A 37 3.90 -7.85 3.10
C LYS A 37 3.57 -6.60 3.91
N ALA A 38 3.13 -5.52 3.24
CA ALA A 38 2.68 -4.29 3.89
C ALA A 38 1.55 -4.53 4.88
N ILE A 39 0.53 -5.26 4.43
CA ILE A 39 -0.68 -5.53 5.21
C ILE A 39 -0.32 -6.37 6.43
N VAL A 40 0.44 -7.45 6.25
CA VAL A 40 0.89 -8.32 7.35
C VAL A 40 1.65 -7.51 8.38
N GLU A 41 2.65 -6.76 7.96
CA GLU A 41 3.48 -5.93 8.84
C GLU A 41 2.64 -4.88 9.59
N LEU A 42 1.71 -4.19 8.92
CA LEU A 42 0.79 -3.24 9.58
C LEU A 42 -0.06 -3.93 10.65
N LEU A 43 -0.60 -5.11 10.35
CA LEU A 43 -1.41 -5.88 11.29
C LEU A 43 -0.59 -6.36 12.49
N GLU A 44 0.66 -6.82 12.26
CA GLU A 44 1.61 -7.22 13.30
C GLU A 44 1.99 -6.05 14.22
N GLN A 45 2.14 -4.85 13.68
CA GLN A 45 2.31 -3.61 14.45
C GLN A 45 1.03 -3.16 15.20
N GLY A 46 -0.03 -3.96 15.12
CA GLY A 46 -1.29 -3.71 15.80
C GLY A 46 -2.12 -2.61 15.15
N SER A 47 -1.92 -2.32 13.86
CA SER A 47 -2.76 -1.38 13.11
C SER A 47 -4.25 -1.73 13.24
N GLY A 48 -5.08 -0.70 13.32
CA GLY A 48 -6.53 -0.80 13.21
C GLY A 48 -7.04 -0.10 11.96
N SER A 49 -8.35 0.12 11.88
CA SER A 49 -9.02 0.75 10.74
C SER A 49 -8.70 2.23 10.61
N ARG A 50 -8.35 2.69 9.40
CA ARG A 50 -8.07 4.11 9.10
C ARG A 50 -8.18 4.36 7.60
N GLY A 51 -8.85 5.44 7.20
CA GLY A 51 -8.96 5.82 5.78
C GLY A 51 -9.69 4.74 4.97
N SER A 52 -9.02 4.18 3.97
CA SER A 52 -9.62 3.23 3.03
C SER A 52 -9.54 1.75 3.45
N HIS A 53 -8.98 1.43 4.64
CA HIS A 53 -8.93 0.04 5.12
C HIS A 53 -9.64 -0.14 6.47
N LEU A 54 -10.23 -1.33 6.63
CA LEU A 54 -10.98 -1.74 7.81
C LEU A 54 -10.42 -3.06 8.35
N VAL A 55 -10.04 -3.10 9.62
CA VAL A 55 -9.57 -4.30 10.31
C VAL A 55 -10.73 -4.86 11.14
N LEU A 56 -11.25 -6.01 10.76
CA LEU A 56 -12.30 -6.70 11.52
C LEU A 56 -11.71 -7.33 12.77
N ALA A 57 -12.40 -7.17 13.90
CA ALA A 57 -11.96 -7.71 15.19
C ALA A 57 -13.17 -8.00 16.07
N GLY A 58 -13.28 -9.22 16.61
CA GLY A 58 -14.46 -9.65 17.39
C GLY A 58 -14.59 -8.94 18.74
N ASP A 59 -13.46 -8.49 19.29
CA ASP A 59 -13.33 -7.66 20.49
C ASP A 59 -13.35 -6.15 20.18
N GLY A 60 -13.58 -5.78 18.92
CA GLY A 60 -13.62 -4.40 18.46
C GLY A 60 -14.93 -3.66 18.77
N VAL A 61 -15.04 -2.48 18.15
CA VAL A 61 -16.23 -1.63 18.22
C VAL A 61 -17.20 -2.03 17.12
N GLU A 62 -18.49 -2.07 17.43
CA GLU A 62 -19.53 -2.35 16.44
C GLU A 62 -19.53 -1.28 15.35
N ILE A 63 -19.58 -1.70 14.08
CA ILE A 63 -19.62 -0.76 12.95
C ILE A 63 -21.00 -0.08 12.91
N HIS A 64 -22.05 -0.90 12.84
CA HIS A 64 -23.46 -0.50 12.85
C HIS A 64 -24.32 -1.75 13.05
N SER A 65 -25.50 -1.62 13.67
CA SER A 65 -26.42 -2.73 13.95
C SER A 65 -26.85 -3.50 12.70
N ASP A 66 -26.95 -2.81 11.57
CA ASP A 66 -27.44 -3.39 10.31
C ASP A 66 -26.33 -4.07 9.48
N ILE A 67 -25.06 -3.91 9.87
CA ILE A 67 -23.92 -4.52 9.19
C ILE A 67 -23.64 -5.86 9.85
N ILE A 68 -24.38 -6.87 9.41
CA ILE A 68 -24.38 -8.21 10.01
C ILE A 68 -23.42 -9.17 9.31
N ASN A 69 -22.66 -9.94 10.08
CA ASN A 69 -21.96 -11.11 9.59
C ASN A 69 -22.99 -12.21 9.26
N LYS A 70 -23.15 -12.53 7.97
CA LYS A 70 -24.13 -13.50 7.47
C LYS A 70 -23.95 -14.91 8.05
N THR A 71 -22.76 -15.27 8.50
CA THR A 71 -22.46 -16.59 9.06
C THR A 71 -22.81 -16.66 10.55
N THR A 72 -22.56 -15.60 11.31
CA THR A 72 -22.77 -15.61 12.77
C THR A 72 -24.06 -14.93 13.22
N GLY A 73 -24.72 -14.18 12.34
CA GLY A 73 -25.92 -13.40 12.65
C GLY A 73 -25.67 -12.20 13.57
N LYS A 74 -24.41 -11.88 13.89
CA LYS A 74 -24.03 -10.79 14.79
C LYS A 74 -23.52 -9.57 14.02
N PRO A 75 -23.68 -8.35 14.55
CA PRO A 75 -23.04 -7.17 13.99
C PRO A 75 -21.53 -7.34 13.83
N LEU A 76 -21.00 -6.86 12.71
CA LEU A 76 -19.57 -6.81 12.48
C LEU A 76 -18.94 -5.73 13.37
N LYS A 77 -17.75 -6.08 13.88
CA LYS A 77 -16.94 -5.22 14.73
C LYS A 77 -15.60 -4.97 14.08
N PHE A 78 -15.03 -3.81 14.33
CA PHE A 78 -13.75 -3.38 13.80
C PHE A 78 -12.82 -2.89 14.91
N LYS A 79 -11.52 -3.03 14.67
CA LYS A 79 -10.48 -2.47 15.52
C LYS A 79 -10.29 -0.99 15.19
N PRO A 80 -10.49 -0.05 16.14
CA PRO A 80 -10.25 1.38 15.90
C PRO A 80 -8.79 1.68 15.51
N GLU A 81 -8.56 2.82 14.88
CA GLU A 81 -7.23 3.29 14.51
C GLU A 81 -6.23 3.20 15.68
N ASN A 82 -5.04 2.66 15.40
CA ASN A 82 -3.90 2.79 16.32
C ASN A 82 -3.22 4.16 16.12
N GLN A 83 -3.56 5.14 16.98
CA GLN A 83 -3.05 6.50 16.86
C GLN A 83 -1.53 6.62 17.04
N ALA A 84 -0.87 5.64 17.68
CA ALA A 84 0.59 5.64 17.84
C ALA A 84 1.32 5.58 16.50
N LEU A 85 0.69 5.02 15.46
CA LEU A 85 1.25 4.90 14.11
C LEU A 85 1.08 6.17 13.26
N ARG A 86 0.41 7.23 13.76
CA ARG A 86 0.14 8.44 12.96
C ARG A 86 1.40 9.19 12.51
N ASN A 87 2.47 9.09 13.31
CA ASN A 87 3.72 9.81 13.07
C ASN A 87 4.78 8.95 12.35
N SER A 88 4.38 7.81 11.80
CA SER A 88 5.24 6.91 11.04
C SER A 88 4.65 6.57 9.68
N ILE A 89 5.54 6.32 8.72
CA ILE A 89 5.23 5.70 7.44
C ILE A 89 5.87 4.33 7.45
N LEU A 90 5.08 3.28 7.19
CA LEU A 90 5.65 1.98 6.88
C LEU A 90 6.30 2.04 5.49
N ARG A 91 7.62 2.01 5.43
CA ARG A 91 8.39 1.93 4.19
C ARG A 91 8.69 0.47 3.88
N ILE A 92 8.43 0.10 2.64
CA ILE A 92 8.72 -1.23 2.11
C ILE A 92 9.77 -1.11 1.04
N ARG A 93 10.76 -1.98 1.09
CA ARG A 93 11.90 -1.96 0.18
C ARG A 93 12.12 -3.35 -0.40
N TYR A 94 12.26 -3.43 -1.72
CA TYR A 94 12.67 -4.66 -2.37
C TYR A 94 14.06 -5.09 -1.88
N ASP A 95 14.17 -6.35 -1.48
CA ASP A 95 15.42 -6.99 -1.07
C ASP A 95 15.38 -8.46 -1.52
N PRO A 96 16.14 -8.85 -2.56
CA PRO A 96 16.12 -10.21 -3.08
C PRO A 96 16.66 -11.26 -2.09
N GLN A 97 17.37 -10.83 -1.03
CA GLN A 97 17.89 -11.73 0.00
C GLN A 97 16.89 -11.93 1.14
N ALA A 98 15.85 -11.10 1.24
CA ALA A 98 14.80 -11.27 2.24
C ALA A 98 13.86 -12.44 1.88
N THR A 99 13.38 -13.17 2.89
CA THR A 99 12.50 -14.35 2.75
C THR A 99 11.28 -14.10 1.85
N GLU A 100 10.74 -12.88 1.89
CA GLU A 100 9.54 -12.46 1.16
C GLU A 100 9.84 -11.39 0.10
N LEU A 101 11.11 -11.25 -0.32
CA LEU A 101 11.59 -10.27 -1.30
C LEU A 101 11.46 -8.80 -0.89
N PHE A 102 10.97 -8.53 0.32
CA PHE A 102 10.77 -7.18 0.83
C PHE A 102 11.13 -7.08 2.30
N THR A 103 11.72 -5.94 2.67
CA THR A 103 11.94 -5.51 4.05
C THR A 103 10.99 -4.37 4.39
N CYS A 104 10.67 -4.27 5.67
CA CYS A 104 9.77 -3.28 6.23
C CYS A 104 10.51 -2.45 7.28
N GLU A 105 10.26 -1.16 7.32
CA GLU A 105 10.75 -0.28 8.39
C GLU A 105 9.80 0.90 8.59
N ASN A 106 9.66 1.34 9.84
CA ASN A 106 8.93 2.57 10.15
C ASN A 106 9.87 3.76 10.02
N ILE A 107 9.53 4.70 9.14
CA ILE A 107 10.23 5.97 9.02
C ILE A 107 9.34 7.12 9.51
N PRO A 108 9.91 8.26 9.93
CA PRO A 108 9.13 9.44 10.27
C PRO A 108 8.26 9.91 9.10
N VAL A 109 7.13 10.53 9.42
CA VAL A 109 6.31 11.23 8.42
C VAL A 109 7.13 12.30 7.70
N ARG A 110 6.93 12.42 6.38
CA ARG A 110 7.59 13.44 5.57
C ARG A 110 7.06 14.81 5.99
N GLN A 111 7.98 15.72 6.35
CA GLN A 111 7.61 17.08 6.72
C GLN A 111 7.03 17.82 5.52
N THR A 112 5.99 18.62 5.77
CA THR A 112 5.49 19.57 4.79
C THR A 112 6.53 20.67 4.59
N PRO A 113 6.88 21.04 3.35
CA PRO A 113 7.76 22.18 3.10
C PRO A 113 7.22 23.45 3.77
N ALA A 114 8.09 24.23 4.41
CA ALA A 114 7.70 25.47 5.09
C ALA A 114 7.10 26.50 4.12
N ASP A 115 7.61 26.55 2.90
CA ASP A 115 7.18 27.48 1.86
C ASP A 115 6.24 26.79 0.87
N SER A 116 4.99 26.53 1.29
CA SER A 116 3.96 26.11 0.34
C SER A 116 3.37 27.35 -0.36
N LYS A 117 3.80 27.59 -1.61
CA LYS A 117 3.02 28.46 -2.51
C LYS A 117 1.64 27.82 -2.70
N ALA A 118 0.59 28.64 -2.64
CA ALA A 118 -0.73 28.20 -3.09
C ALA A 118 -0.66 27.66 -4.53
N PHE A 119 -1.61 26.79 -4.90
CA PHE A 119 -1.61 26.11 -6.18
C PHE A 119 -1.53 27.08 -7.37
N GLU A 120 -2.30 28.16 -7.35
CA GLU A 120 -2.41 29.11 -8.47
C GLU A 120 -1.10 29.85 -8.75
N PRO A 121 -0.38 30.41 -7.74
CA PRO A 121 0.97 30.93 -7.92
C PRO A 121 1.97 29.88 -8.40
N ALA A 122 1.98 28.69 -7.78
CA ALA A 122 2.92 27.62 -8.14
C ALA A 122 2.71 27.15 -9.59
N TRP A 123 1.44 27.00 -10.00
CA TRP A 123 1.06 26.63 -11.36
C TRP A 123 1.45 27.71 -12.38
N ARG A 124 1.27 28.99 -12.03
CA ARG A 124 1.74 30.11 -12.86
C ARG A 124 3.25 30.06 -13.06
N ASP A 125 4.01 29.84 -11.98
CA ASP A 125 5.46 29.77 -12.05
C ASP A 125 5.95 28.55 -12.86
N PHE A 126 5.30 27.39 -12.71
CA PHE A 126 5.52 26.21 -13.55
C PHE A 126 5.27 26.53 -15.04
N ARG A 127 4.08 27.05 -15.36
CA ARG A 127 3.68 27.41 -16.73
C ARG A 127 4.61 28.45 -17.37
N GLN A 128 5.14 29.37 -16.57
CA GLN A 128 6.06 30.42 -17.02
C GLN A 128 7.53 29.97 -17.01
N GLY A 129 7.82 28.71 -16.66
CA GLY A 129 9.17 28.16 -16.59
C GLY A 129 10.05 28.76 -15.50
N LYS A 130 9.46 29.50 -14.54
CA LYS A 130 10.18 30.18 -13.47
C LYS A 130 10.78 29.22 -12.45
N ILE A 131 10.19 28.03 -12.31
CA ILE A 131 10.69 27.01 -11.39
C ILE A 131 11.99 26.33 -11.87
N TYR A 132 12.40 26.56 -13.12
CA TYR A 132 13.61 25.96 -13.72
C TYR A 132 14.78 26.95 -13.84
N LYS A 133 14.57 28.21 -13.45
CA LYS A 133 15.58 29.26 -13.52
C LYS A 133 16.15 29.46 -12.11
N SER A 134 17.30 28.83 -11.85
CA SER A 134 18.17 29.05 -10.71
C SER A 134 19.22 30.10 -11.03
#